data_AF-A0AAU6WVV4-F1
#
_entry.id   AF-A0AAU6WVV4-F1
#
_cell.length_a   1.000
_cell.length_b   1.000
_cell.length_c   1.000
_cell.angle_alpha   90.00
_cell.angle_beta   90.00
_cell.angle_gamma   90.00
#
_symmetry.space_group_name_H-M   'P 1'
#
loop_
_entity.id
_entity.type
_entity.pdbx_description
1 polymer ?
#
loop_
_entity_poly.entity_id
_entity_poly.type
_entity_poly.pdbx_seq_one_letter_code
_entity_poly.pdbx_strand_id
1 'polypeptide(L)'
;MFFIRIDEKLNWEILPEKSRIGNFEVQKGKLTYGGRNWTAWFTTEIPVQDGPYVFYGLPGLIVKISDDNNNYHFTLTEIKNGNERIYYRNKGFELTWEQFQKLAMNYYSDPFARMKSMGVPIKKDDGAGNAVSMNIREESERLKKIIRENNNPVELNHRVEYK
;
A
#
# COMPACT_ATOMS: atom_id res chain seq x y z
N MET A 1 -7.01 8.73 12.67
CA MET A 1 -6.29 7.83 11.74
C MET A 1 -7.08 6.54 11.68
N PHE A 2 -7.24 5.90 10.52
CA PHE A 2 -7.90 4.59 10.40
C PHE A 2 -6.88 3.54 9.92
N PHE A 3 -7.10 2.27 10.24
CA PHE A 3 -6.29 1.16 9.71
C PHE A 3 -7.16 -0.10 9.53
N ILE A 4 -6.76 -1.01 8.65
CA ILE A 4 -7.37 -2.34 8.54
C ILE A 4 -6.39 -3.33 9.14
N ARG A 5 -6.90 -4.21 10.01
CA ARG A 5 -6.10 -5.29 10.57
C ARG A 5 -5.99 -6.43 9.56
N ILE A 6 -4.76 -6.87 9.30
CA ILE A 6 -4.46 -7.95 8.36
C ILE A 6 -3.93 -9.13 9.19
N ASP A 7 -4.80 -10.12 9.39
CA ASP A 7 -4.49 -11.34 10.16
C ASP A 7 -4.35 -12.59 9.26
N GLU A 8 -4.36 -12.40 7.93
CA GLU A 8 -4.17 -13.50 6.98
C GLU A 8 -2.81 -14.17 7.17
N LYS A 9 -2.82 -15.50 7.28
CA LYS A 9 -1.58 -16.29 7.37
C LYS A 9 -0.93 -16.37 6.00
N LEU A 10 0.31 -15.88 5.90
CA LEU A 10 1.13 -16.02 4.71
C LEU A 10 1.72 -17.43 4.62
N ASN A 11 1.26 -18.19 3.63
CA ASN A 11 1.75 -19.55 3.38
C ASN A 11 2.83 -19.52 2.30
N TRP A 12 4.09 -19.44 2.74
CA TRP A 12 5.25 -19.44 1.85
C TRP A 12 5.61 -20.83 1.35
N GLU A 13 5.85 -20.94 0.05
CA GLU A 13 6.58 -22.03 -0.58
C GLU A 13 8.05 -21.62 -0.72
N ILE A 14 8.94 -22.24 0.05
CA ILE A 14 10.38 -22.01 -0.04
C ILE A 14 10.94 -22.89 -1.15
N LEU A 15 11.60 -22.26 -2.11
CA LEU A 15 12.12 -22.95 -3.29
C LEU A 15 13.64 -23.13 -3.18
N PRO A 16 14.24 -24.13 -3.87
CA PRO A 16 15.67 -24.40 -3.77
C PRO A 16 16.54 -23.35 -4.48
N GLU A 17 15.98 -22.47 -5.31
CA GLU A 17 16.74 -21.45 -6.02
C GLU A 17 17.41 -20.48 -5.06
N LYS A 18 18.72 -20.31 -5.27
CA LYS A 18 19.56 -19.34 -4.57
C LYS A 18 20.10 -18.32 -5.56
N SER A 19 20.42 -17.14 -5.05
CA SER A 19 21.04 -16.07 -5.82
C SER A 19 21.81 -15.13 -4.89
N ARG A 20 22.32 -14.03 -5.45
CA ARG A 20 22.97 -12.97 -4.71
C ARG A 20 22.34 -11.63 -5.03
N ILE A 21 21.92 -10.88 -4.01
CA ILE A 21 21.36 -9.53 -4.15
C ILE A 21 22.17 -8.59 -3.26
N GLY A 22 22.87 -7.65 -3.89
CA GLY A 22 23.87 -6.84 -3.19
C GLY A 22 24.94 -7.74 -2.59
N ASN A 23 25.09 -7.68 -1.26
CA ASN A 23 26.06 -8.49 -0.52
C ASN A 23 25.48 -9.78 0.06
N PHE A 24 24.18 -9.99 -0.05
CA PHE A 24 23.48 -11.10 0.60
C PHE A 24 23.30 -12.30 -0.32
N GLU A 25 23.62 -13.48 0.20
CA GLU A 25 23.13 -14.73 -0.34
C GLU A 25 21.63 -14.84 -0.01
N VAL A 26 20.83 -15.11 -1.03
CA VAL A 26 19.37 -15.12 -0.92
C VAL A 26 18.78 -16.42 -1.42
N GLN A 27 17.65 -16.79 -0.85
CA GLN A 27 16.83 -17.91 -1.28
C GLN A 27 15.45 -17.42 -1.73
N LYS A 28 14.89 -18.10 -2.72
CA LYS A 28 13.59 -17.76 -3.30
C LYS A 28 12.43 -18.31 -2.46
N GLY A 29 11.42 -17.48 -2.25
CA GLY A 29 10.13 -17.86 -1.69
C GLY A 29 9.00 -17.40 -2.62
N LYS A 30 7.91 -18.16 -2.68
CA LYS A 30 6.68 -17.78 -3.37
C LYS A 30 5.49 -17.84 -2.43
N LEU A 31 4.50 -16.99 -2.67
CA LEU A 31 3.18 -17.14 -2.09
C LEU A 31 2.11 -16.53 -2.99
N THR A 32 0.85 -16.84 -2.67
CA THR A 32 -0.31 -16.12 -3.22
C THR A 32 -0.97 -15.34 -2.08
N TYR A 33 -1.10 -14.03 -2.24
CA TYR A 33 -1.70 -13.12 -1.26
C TYR A 33 -2.43 -11.99 -1.96
N GLY A 34 -3.59 -11.59 -1.41
CA GLY A 34 -4.35 -10.46 -1.94
C GLY A 34 -4.84 -10.65 -3.38
N GLY A 35 -4.97 -11.89 -3.86
CA GLY A 35 -5.28 -12.17 -5.28
C GLY A 35 -4.08 -11.99 -6.23
N ARG A 36 -2.86 -11.90 -5.71
CA ARG A 36 -1.61 -11.80 -6.48
C ARG A 36 -0.67 -12.94 -6.14
N ASN A 37 0.16 -13.32 -7.10
CA ASN A 37 1.31 -14.17 -6.87
C ASN A 37 2.52 -13.30 -6.63
N TRP A 38 3.30 -13.67 -5.62
CA TRP A 38 4.48 -12.95 -5.18
C TRP A 38 5.71 -13.83 -5.25
N THR A 39 6.81 -13.25 -5.72
CA THR A 39 8.15 -13.84 -5.61
C THR A 39 8.98 -12.98 -4.67
N ALA A 40 9.46 -13.58 -3.59
CA ALA A 40 10.35 -12.96 -2.62
C ALA A 40 11.75 -13.61 -2.67
N TRP A 41 12.76 -12.82 -2.34
CA TRP A 41 14.12 -13.25 -2.08
C TRP A 41 14.48 -12.83 -0.67
N PHE A 42 14.82 -13.80 0.17
CA PHE A 42 15.13 -13.59 1.58
C PHE A 42 16.54 -14.08 1.92
N THR A 43 17.16 -13.50 2.95
CA THR A 43 18.50 -13.89 3.42
C THR A 43 18.46 -14.34 4.88
N THR A 44 19.06 -15.50 5.16
CA THR A 44 19.23 -16.02 6.52
C THR A 44 20.36 -15.33 7.28
N GLU A 45 21.22 -14.56 6.60
CA GLU A 45 22.32 -13.80 7.20
C GLU A 45 21.79 -12.73 8.18
N ILE A 46 20.56 -12.27 7.95
CA ILE A 46 19.82 -11.42 8.88
C ILE A 46 18.61 -12.24 9.35
N PRO A 47 18.70 -12.89 10.54
CA PRO A 47 17.69 -13.84 11.01
C PRO A 47 16.45 -13.13 11.60
N VAL A 48 15.94 -12.13 10.88
CA VAL A 48 14.74 -11.37 11.21
C VAL A 48 13.67 -11.75 10.20
N GLN A 49 12.58 -12.38 10.65
CA GLN A 49 11.52 -12.89 9.77
C GLN A 49 10.55 -11.79 9.34
N ASP A 50 11.06 -10.73 8.73
CA ASP A 50 10.31 -9.52 8.40
C ASP A 50 10.53 -9.10 6.94
N GLY A 51 9.81 -8.07 6.51
CA GLY A 51 9.83 -7.58 5.14
C GLY A 51 8.97 -6.34 4.95
N PRO A 52 8.77 -5.90 3.70
CA PRO A 52 7.97 -4.72 3.43
C PRO A 52 6.47 -5.01 3.65
N TYR A 53 5.76 -3.99 4.13
CA TYR A 53 4.30 -3.98 4.23
C TYR A 53 3.74 -5.12 5.11
N VAL A 54 3.15 -6.15 4.51
CA VAL A 54 2.55 -7.30 5.20
C VAL A 54 3.37 -8.57 5.05
N PHE A 55 4.47 -8.54 4.28
CA PHE A 55 5.24 -9.73 3.97
C PHE A 55 6.24 -10.03 5.08
N TYR A 56 6.02 -11.13 5.78
CA TYR A 56 6.86 -11.62 6.87
C TYR A 56 6.81 -13.16 6.93
N GLY A 57 7.62 -13.77 7.79
CA GLY A 57 7.52 -15.20 8.12
C GLY A 57 8.38 -16.16 7.26
N LEU A 58 9.23 -15.64 6.36
CA LEU A 58 10.32 -16.40 5.78
C LEU A 58 11.49 -16.53 6.79
N PRO A 59 12.34 -17.57 6.69
CA PRO A 59 13.46 -17.74 7.61
C PRO A 59 14.60 -16.77 7.28
N GLY A 60 14.40 -15.50 7.63
CA GLY A 60 15.33 -14.40 7.34
C GLY A 60 14.62 -13.19 6.74
N LEU A 61 15.39 -12.12 6.51
CA LEU A 61 14.85 -10.84 6.04
C LEU A 61 14.52 -10.91 4.55
N ILE A 62 13.33 -10.48 4.16
CA ILE A 62 12.97 -10.28 2.74
C ILE A 62 13.71 -9.04 2.23
N VAL A 63 14.68 -9.25 1.34
CA VAL A 63 15.48 -8.16 0.75
C VAL A 63 14.95 -7.71 -0.61
N LYS A 64 14.10 -8.53 -1.24
CA LYS A 64 13.45 -8.18 -2.50
C LYS A 64 12.13 -8.94 -2.63
N ILE A 65 11.08 -8.28 -3.11
CA ILE A 65 9.80 -8.92 -3.40
C ILE A 65 9.03 -8.16 -4.49
N SER A 66 8.40 -8.90 -5.39
CA SER A 66 7.53 -8.33 -6.43
C SER A 66 6.38 -9.25 -6.79
N ASP A 67 5.29 -8.66 -7.31
CA ASP A 67 4.21 -9.42 -7.93
C ASP A 67 4.58 -9.84 -9.37
N ASP A 68 3.94 -10.89 -9.90
CA ASP A 68 4.22 -11.42 -11.23
C ASP A 68 4.11 -10.37 -12.36
N ASN A 69 3.24 -9.37 -12.17
CA ASN A 69 3.00 -8.30 -13.14
C ASN A 69 3.93 -7.08 -12.95
N ASN A 70 4.84 -7.10 -11.96
CA ASN A 70 5.71 -5.97 -11.60
C ASN A 70 4.97 -4.65 -11.34
N ASN A 71 3.73 -4.72 -10.84
CA ASN A 71 3.01 -3.54 -10.35
C ASN A 71 3.62 -3.03 -9.04
N TYR A 72 4.13 -3.95 -8.22
CA TYR A 72 4.75 -3.69 -6.95
C TYR A 72 6.13 -4.32 -6.91
N HIS A 73 7.11 -3.52 -6.53
CA HIS A 73 8.48 -3.94 -6.44
C HIS A 73 9.16 -3.28 -5.25
N PHE A 74 9.57 -4.10 -4.28
CA PHE A 74 10.30 -3.66 -3.11
C PHE A 74 11.70 -4.25 -3.16
N THR A 75 12.71 -3.42 -2.99
CA THR A 75 14.11 -3.83 -2.90
C THR A 75 14.76 -3.10 -1.73
N LEU A 76 15.47 -3.86 -0.89
CA LEU A 76 16.29 -3.33 0.18
C LEU A 76 17.41 -2.48 -0.41
N THR A 77 17.49 -1.23 0.02
CA THR A 77 18.51 -0.27 -0.44
C THR A 77 19.64 -0.12 0.57
N GLU A 78 19.31 -0.06 1.86
CA GLU A 78 20.28 0.17 2.94
C GLU A 78 19.80 -0.47 4.24
N ILE A 79 20.76 -0.95 5.03
CA ILE A 79 20.55 -1.27 6.45
C ILE A 79 21.47 -0.37 7.26
N LYS A 80 20.88 0.37 8.19
CA LYS A 80 21.61 1.25 9.09
C LYS A 80 21.19 0.98 10.53
N ASN A 81 22.16 0.99 11.43
CA ASN A 81 21.87 1.02 12.86
C ASN A 81 21.37 2.41 13.22
N GLY A 82 20.14 2.49 13.73
CA GLY A 82 19.57 3.74 14.25
C GLY A 82 19.66 3.80 15.76
N ASN A 83 20.06 4.95 16.31
CA ASN A 83 19.89 5.28 17.73
C ASN A 83 18.63 6.15 17.96
N GLU A 84 17.84 6.35 16.92
CA GLU A 84 16.65 7.20 16.97
C GLU A 84 15.48 6.45 17.62
N ARG A 85 14.67 7.19 18.38
CA ARG A 85 13.41 6.66 18.88
C ARG A 85 12.49 6.44 17.69
N ILE A 86 12.16 5.19 17.40
CA ILE A 86 11.08 4.86 16.47
C ILE A 86 9.77 5.31 17.14
N TYR A 87 9.21 6.43 16.67
CA TYR A 87 7.91 6.88 17.15
C TYR A 87 6.84 5.93 16.62
N TYR A 88 6.34 5.06 17.49
CA TYR A 88 5.15 4.28 17.20
C TYR A 88 3.98 5.23 16.99
N ARG A 89 3.38 5.19 15.80
CA ARG A 89 2.17 5.96 15.53
C ARG A 89 1.06 5.45 16.46
N ASN A 90 0.35 6.37 17.11
CA ASN A 90 -0.83 6.02 17.90
C ASN A 90 -1.77 5.16 17.04
N LYS A 91 -2.21 4.02 17.58
CA LYS A 91 -3.13 3.13 16.88
C LYS A 91 -4.37 3.93 16.49
N GLY A 92 -4.68 3.92 15.20
CA GLY A 92 -5.88 4.55 14.68
C GLY A 92 -7.15 3.82 15.13
N PHE A 93 -8.28 4.16 14.54
CA PHE A 93 -9.49 3.36 14.62
C PHE A 93 -9.41 2.23 13.60
N GLU A 94 -9.61 1.00 14.06
CA GLU A 94 -9.65 -0.17 13.20
C GLU A 94 -10.93 -0.13 12.34
N LEU A 95 -10.79 -0.50 11.07
CA LEU A 95 -11.87 -0.68 10.12
C LEU A 95 -11.90 -2.11 9.61
N THR A 96 -13.10 -2.62 9.33
CA THR A 96 -13.28 -3.81 8.51
C THR A 96 -13.10 -3.45 7.02
N TRP A 97 -12.83 -4.46 6.18
CA TRP A 97 -12.82 -4.28 4.73
C TRP A 97 -14.15 -3.72 4.21
N GLU A 98 -15.29 -4.20 4.72
CA GLU A 98 -16.62 -3.68 4.34
C GLU A 98 -16.77 -2.19 4.66
N GLN A 99 -16.34 -1.76 5.85
CA GLN A 99 -16.37 -0.35 6.25
C GLN A 99 -15.47 0.50 5.34
N PHE A 100 -14.27 -0.01 5.02
CA PHE A 100 -13.37 0.66 4.09
C PHE A 100 -14.00 0.80 2.69
N GLN A 101 -14.57 -0.28 2.14
CA GLN A 101 -15.22 -0.27 0.83
C GLN A 101 -16.39 0.72 0.78
N LYS A 102 -17.21 0.78 1.85
CA LYS A 102 -18.29 1.76 1.98
C LYS A 102 -17.77 3.20 2.01
N LEU A 103 -16.72 3.46 2.79
CA LEU A 103 -16.09 4.78 2.86
C LEU A 103 -15.48 5.20 1.52
N ALA A 104 -14.80 4.27 0.84
CA ALA A 104 -14.23 4.48 -0.48
C ALA A 104 -15.30 4.78 -1.53
N MET A 105 -16.40 4.04 -1.54
CA MET A 105 -17.52 4.28 -2.46
C MET A 105 -18.23 5.62 -2.18
N ASN A 106 -18.42 5.97 -0.90
CA ASN A 106 -18.98 7.26 -0.51
C ASN A 106 -18.09 8.41 -1.00
N TYR A 107 -16.77 8.30 -0.79
CA TYR A 107 -15.81 9.28 -1.29
C TYR A 107 -15.81 9.36 -2.82
N TYR A 108 -15.84 8.23 -3.52
CA TYR A 108 -15.93 8.21 -4.98
C TYR A 108 -17.22 8.87 -5.51
N SER A 109 -18.35 8.64 -4.84
CA SER A 109 -19.64 9.20 -5.24
C SER A 109 -19.66 10.74 -5.15
N ASP A 110 -19.04 11.29 -4.11
CA ASP A 110 -18.97 12.72 -3.87
C ASP A 110 -17.69 13.11 -3.07
N PRO A 111 -16.55 13.29 -3.76
CA PRO A 111 -15.26 13.58 -3.11
C PRO A 111 -15.28 14.85 -2.26
N PHE A 112 -16.18 15.78 -2.58
CA PHE A 112 -16.31 17.09 -1.96
C PHE A 112 -17.51 17.20 -1.02
N ALA A 113 -18.20 16.10 -0.68
CA ALA A 113 -19.40 16.10 0.16
C ALA A 113 -19.23 16.94 1.44
N ARG A 114 -18.11 16.72 2.15
CA ARG A 114 -17.79 17.45 3.38
C ARG A 114 -17.49 18.93 3.15
N MET A 115 -16.80 19.28 2.06
CA MET A 115 -16.49 20.68 1.77
C MET A 115 -17.76 21.45 1.38
N LYS A 116 -18.65 20.82 0.61
CA LYS A 116 -19.96 21.38 0.25
C LYS A 116 -20.84 21.63 1.49
N SER A 117 -20.83 20.71 2.46
CA SER A 117 -21.63 20.86 3.69
C SER A 117 -21.11 21.96 4.63
N MET A 118 -19.84 22.35 4.53
CA MET A 118 -19.26 23.44 5.32
C MET A 118 -19.61 24.84 4.78
N GLY A 119 -20.17 24.95 3.57
CA GLY A 119 -20.63 26.23 2.99
C GLY A 119 -19.51 27.24 2.67
N VAL A 120 -18.24 26.82 2.71
CA VAL A 120 -17.09 27.68 2.41
C VAL A 120 -16.73 27.54 0.91
N PRO A 121 -16.51 28.64 0.18
CA PRO A 121 -16.06 28.59 -1.21
C PRO A 121 -14.77 27.77 -1.35
N ILE A 122 -14.81 26.73 -2.18
CA ILE A 122 -13.65 25.88 -2.45
C ILE A 122 -12.76 26.58 -3.48
N LYS A 123 -11.51 26.83 -3.10
CA LYS A 123 -10.47 27.40 -3.96
C LYS A 123 -9.36 26.37 -4.17
N LYS A 124 -8.65 26.48 -5.30
CA LYS A 124 -7.41 25.74 -5.59
C LYS A 124 -6.25 26.70 -5.76
N ASP A 125 -5.04 26.19 -5.53
CA ASP A 125 -3.79 26.87 -5.87
C ASP A 125 -3.56 26.77 -7.38
N ASP A 126 -3.13 27.86 -8.02
CA ASP A 126 -2.80 27.93 -9.45
C ASP A 126 -1.36 27.48 -9.78
N GLY A 127 -0.57 27.11 -8.77
CA GLY A 127 0.86 26.77 -8.88
C GLY A 127 1.80 27.97 -8.67
N ALA A 128 1.26 29.18 -8.59
CA ALA A 128 1.99 30.40 -8.23
C ALA A 128 1.63 30.91 -6.82
N GLY A 129 0.85 30.14 -6.05
CA GLY A 129 0.40 30.49 -4.72
C GLY A 129 -0.86 31.35 -4.69
N ASN A 130 -1.53 31.58 -5.84
CA ASN A 130 -2.78 32.33 -5.86
C ASN A 130 -3.98 31.39 -5.71
N ALA A 131 -4.98 31.84 -4.97
CA ALA A 131 -6.22 31.09 -4.77
C ALA A 131 -7.23 31.41 -5.87
N VAL A 132 -7.52 30.43 -6.74
CA VAL A 132 -8.53 30.54 -7.80
C VAL A 132 -9.76 29.69 -7.50
N SER A 133 -10.92 30.08 -8.00
CA SER A 133 -12.16 29.33 -7.82
C SER A 133 -12.07 27.94 -8.44
N MET A 134 -12.55 26.92 -7.74
CA MET A 134 -12.57 25.54 -8.23
C MET A 134 -13.92 25.20 -8.87
N ASN A 135 -13.90 24.67 -10.09
CA ASN A 135 -15.07 23.99 -10.65
C ASN A 135 -15.21 22.60 -10.02
N ILE A 136 -16.08 22.49 -9.00
CA ILE A 136 -16.27 21.26 -8.23
C ILE A 136 -16.66 20.09 -9.12
N ARG A 137 -17.50 20.32 -10.15
CA ARG A 137 -17.94 19.26 -11.06
C ARG A 137 -16.77 18.69 -11.85
N GLU A 138 -16.00 19.56 -12.46
CA GLU A 138 -14.82 19.18 -13.24
C GLU A 138 -13.78 18.45 -12.37
N GLU A 139 -13.49 18.99 -11.18
CA GLU A 139 -12.55 18.36 -10.26
C GLU A 139 -13.06 17.01 -9.73
N SER A 140 -14.37 16.87 -9.50
CA SER A 140 -14.96 15.58 -9.10
C SER A 140 -14.77 14.51 -10.18
N GLU A 141 -15.02 14.84 -11.44
CA GLU A 141 -14.83 13.89 -12.55
C GLU A 141 -13.34 13.57 -12.76
N ARG A 142 -12.45 14.55 -12.60
CA ARG A 142 -11.00 14.33 -12.58
C ARG A 142 -10.59 13.36 -11.47
N LEU A 143 -11.06 13.57 -10.24
CA LEU A 143 -10.74 12.69 -9.11
C LEU A 143 -11.28 11.28 -9.33
N LYS A 144 -12.53 11.12 -9.79
CA LYS A 144 -13.11 9.81 -10.11
C LYS A 144 -12.31 9.08 -11.19
N LYS A 145 -11.86 9.80 -12.23
CA LYS A 145 -10.98 9.25 -13.26
C LYS A 145 -9.66 8.75 -12.66
N ILE A 146 -8.99 9.59 -11.87
CA ILE A 146 -7.74 9.22 -11.17
C ILE A 146 -7.94 7.98 -10.28
N ILE A 147 -9.04 7.93 -9.51
CA ILE A 147 -9.35 6.78 -8.65
C ILE A 147 -9.48 5.51 -9.49
N ARG A 148 -10.22 5.54 -10.61
CA ARG A 148 -10.39 4.39 -11.50
C ARG A 148 -9.06 3.96 -12.15
N GLU A 149 -8.28 4.91 -12.65
CA GLU A 149 -7.01 4.64 -13.35
C GLU A 149 -5.93 4.08 -12.40
N ASN A 150 -5.98 4.44 -11.12
CA ASN A 150 -5.00 3.99 -10.11
C ASN A 150 -5.56 2.90 -9.17
N ASN A 151 -6.65 2.23 -9.55
CA ASN A 151 -7.31 1.21 -8.72
C ASN A 151 -6.59 -0.15 -8.76
N ASN A 152 -5.35 -0.18 -8.26
CA ASN A 152 -4.47 -1.34 -8.32
C ASN A 152 -3.94 -1.74 -6.93
N PRO A 153 -4.79 -1.93 -5.89
CA PRO A 153 -4.30 -2.22 -4.53
C PRO A 153 -3.54 -3.55 -4.46
N VAL A 154 -2.72 -3.73 -3.42
CA VAL A 154 -2.06 -5.02 -3.14
C VAL A 154 -3.12 -6.12 -2.97
N GLU A 155 -4.16 -5.85 -2.18
CA GLU A 155 -5.30 -6.74 -1.94
C GLU A 155 -6.36 -6.61 -3.04
N LEU A 156 -6.06 -7.14 -4.23
CA LEU A 156 -7.00 -7.22 -5.36
C LEU A 156 -8.30 -7.95 -5.00
N ASN A 157 -8.25 -8.93 -4.10
CA ASN A 157 -9.43 -9.61 -3.56
C ASN A 157 -10.38 -8.69 -2.77
N HIS A 158 -9.89 -7.54 -2.30
CA HIS A 158 -10.68 -6.52 -1.61
C HIS A 158 -10.87 -5.23 -2.44
N ARG A 159 -10.42 -5.23 -3.69
CA ARG A 159 -10.51 -4.07 -4.59
C ARG A 159 -11.95 -3.59 -4.71
N VAL A 160 -12.14 -2.27 -4.59
CA VAL A 160 -13.44 -1.64 -4.81
C VAL A 160 -13.67 -1.48 -6.30
N GLU A 161 -14.79 -1.98 -6.80
CA GLU A 161 -15.17 -1.83 -8.21
C GLU A 161 -15.95 -0.53 -8.39
N TYR A 162 -15.27 0.51 -8.89
CA TYR A 162 -15.87 1.81 -9.19
C TYR A 162 -16.49 1.78 -10.59
N LYS A 163 -17.77 2.16 -10.69
CA LYS A 163 -18.49 2.32 -11.97
C LYS A 163 -18.37 3.76 -12.46
#